data_AF-A0A7V1LMY2-F1
#
_entry.id   AF-A0A7V1LMY2-F1
#
_cell.length_a   1.000
_cell.length_b   1.000
_cell.length_c   1.000
_cell.angle_alpha   90.00
_cell.angle_beta   90.00
_cell.angle_gamma   90.00
#
_symmetry.space_group_name_H-M   'P 1'
#
loop_
_entity.id
_entity.type
_entity.pdbx_description
1 polymer ?
#
loop_
_entity_poly.entity_id
_entity_poly.type
_entity_poly.pdbx_seq_one_letter_code
_entity_poly.pdbx_strand_id
1 'polypeptide(L)'
;MRYQVLSVLFDGVPNPEKKLMTRDSLTLAGNKVTVPTRLNRTKSELFFHSPYQDKSCNDCHQSAMSNALQEKLPDLCYECHDDFKEEYSYLHGPVASGACLTCHHPHLAKNESLLVRTGREMCLYCHQPRDVARVEDHEGEEQTICIDCHNPHGGDDNFFL
;
A
#
# COMPACT_ATOMS: atom_id res chain seq x y z
N MET A 1 16.15 23.83 4.25
CA MET A 1 15.87 23.39 2.87
C MET A 1 14.38 23.50 2.64
N ARG A 2 13.94 24.12 1.54
CA ARG A 2 12.53 24.38 1.23
C ARG A 2 12.17 23.57 -0.01
N TYR A 3 11.38 22.52 0.15
CA TYR A 3 10.79 21.80 -0.98
C TYR A 3 9.61 22.64 -1.50
N GLN A 4 9.57 22.93 -2.80
CA GLN A 4 8.44 23.63 -3.42
C GLN A 4 7.35 22.61 -3.73
N VAL A 5 6.23 22.66 -3.01
CA VAL A 5 5.03 21.86 -3.30
C VAL A 5 3.98 22.74 -3.98
N LEU A 6 3.44 22.27 -5.09
CA LEU A 6 2.31 22.90 -5.78
C LEU A 6 1.04 22.67 -4.94
N SER A 7 0.50 23.75 -4.38
CA SER A 7 -0.75 23.75 -3.63
C SER A 7 -1.96 23.72 -4.56
N VAL A 8 -2.66 22.60 -4.67
CA VAL A 8 -4.03 22.57 -5.23
C VAL A 8 -4.93 21.57 -4.49
N LEU A 9 -5.69 22.12 -3.55
CA LEU A 9 -7.13 21.90 -3.32
C LEU A 9 -7.65 20.45 -3.22
N PHE A 10 -7.82 20.03 -1.96
CA PHE A 10 -8.75 18.98 -1.53
C PHE A 10 -10.20 19.42 -1.79
N ASP A 11 -10.97 18.64 -2.53
CA ASP A 11 -12.44 18.71 -2.48
C ASP A 11 -13.04 17.32 -2.76
N GLY A 12 -13.53 16.64 -1.72
CA GLY A 12 -14.20 15.35 -1.91
C GLY A 12 -14.23 14.35 -0.75
N VAL A 13 -14.25 14.77 0.52
CA VAL A 13 -14.53 13.86 1.66
C VAL A 13 -16.04 13.83 1.94
N PRO A 14 -16.76 12.72 1.72
CA PRO A 14 -18.15 12.61 2.11
C PRO A 14 -18.31 12.44 3.64
N ASN A 15 -19.33 13.11 4.18
CA ASN A 15 -19.74 13.15 5.58
C ASN A 15 -20.17 11.75 6.13
N PRO A 16 -19.70 11.32 7.32
CA PRO A 16 -19.97 9.99 7.87
C PRO A 16 -21.35 9.79 8.52
N GLU A 17 -22.26 10.77 8.52
CA GLU A 17 -23.56 10.61 9.18
C GLU A 17 -24.72 10.41 8.21
N LYS A 18 -24.95 9.17 7.75
CA LYS A 18 -26.33 8.70 7.48
C LYS A 18 -26.52 7.18 7.53
N LYS A 19 -27.06 6.78 8.70
CA LYS A 19 -28.08 5.74 8.95
C LYS A 19 -27.61 4.27 9.06
N LEU A 20 -27.51 3.84 10.32
CA LEU A 20 -27.61 2.44 10.75
C LEU A 20 -28.86 1.77 10.16
N MET A 21 -28.70 0.56 9.63
CA MET A 21 -29.80 -0.41 9.53
C MET A 21 -29.40 -1.69 10.27
N THR A 22 -30.08 -1.90 11.40
CA THR A 22 -30.08 -3.14 12.18
C THR A 22 -30.67 -4.27 11.35
N ARG A 23 -29.96 -5.40 11.25
CA ARG A 23 -30.50 -6.63 10.66
C ARG A 23 -30.92 -7.57 11.79
N ASP A 24 -32.11 -7.35 12.32
CA ASP A 24 -32.86 -8.42 12.98
C ASP A 24 -33.56 -9.27 11.93
N SER A 25 -33.34 -10.59 12.06
CA SER A 25 -34.24 -11.69 11.71
C SER A 25 -34.92 -11.66 10.32
N LEU A 26 -34.35 -12.42 9.38
CA LEU A 26 -35.09 -12.98 8.23
C LEU A 26 -35.28 -14.48 8.46
N THR A 27 -36.48 -14.85 8.90
CA THR A 27 -36.97 -16.22 8.85
C THR A 27 -37.35 -16.55 7.40
N LEU A 28 -36.68 -17.53 6.81
CA LEU A 28 -37.07 -18.15 5.54
C LEU A 28 -37.52 -19.59 5.82
N ALA A 29 -38.78 -19.83 5.50
CA ALA A 29 -39.46 -21.10 5.63
C ALA A 29 -38.80 -22.17 4.74
N GLY A 30 -38.63 -23.37 5.33
CA GLY A 30 -38.80 -24.65 4.63
C GLY A 30 -38.03 -24.85 3.32
N ASN A 31 -36.70 -24.90 3.38
CA ASN A 31 -35.98 -25.81 2.49
C ASN A 31 -34.64 -26.20 3.13
N LYS A 32 -34.41 -27.50 3.33
CA LYS A 32 -33.12 -28.00 3.81
C LYS A 32 -32.09 -27.80 2.70
N VAL A 33 -31.48 -26.62 2.68
CA VAL A 33 -30.24 -26.41 1.95
C VAL A 33 -29.17 -27.21 2.67
N THR A 34 -28.74 -28.33 2.08
CA THR A 34 -27.54 -29.02 2.53
C THR A 34 -26.36 -28.07 2.34
N VAL A 35 -25.95 -27.42 3.41
CA VAL A 35 -24.72 -26.62 3.45
C VAL A 35 -23.56 -27.60 3.22
N PRO A 36 -22.83 -27.53 2.08
CA PRO A 36 -21.66 -28.38 1.90
C PRO A 36 -20.69 -28.08 3.04
N THR A 37 -20.49 -29.11 3.85
CA THR A 37 -19.61 -29.07 5.01
C THR A 37 -18.19 -29.04 4.49
N ARG A 38 -17.43 -28.01 4.89
CA ARG A 38 -16.03 -27.70 4.52
C ARG A 38 -15.86 -27.18 3.09
N LEU A 39 -15.96 -25.85 2.96
CA LEU A 39 -15.05 -25.15 2.05
C LEU A 39 -13.64 -25.45 2.55
N ASN A 40 -12.90 -26.22 1.76
CA ASN A 40 -11.47 -26.43 1.93
C ASN A 40 -10.81 -25.07 1.70
N ARG A 41 -10.72 -24.25 2.75
CA ARG A 41 -9.99 -22.97 2.71
C ARG A 41 -8.54 -23.35 2.55
N THR A 42 -8.02 -23.32 1.32
CA THR A 42 -6.59 -23.17 1.10
C THR A 42 -6.18 -21.98 1.96
N LYS A 43 -5.34 -22.24 2.97
CA LYS A 43 -4.85 -21.24 3.91
C LYS A 43 -4.28 -20.10 3.08
N SER A 44 -4.94 -18.95 3.03
CA SER A 44 -4.37 -17.79 2.34
C SER A 44 -3.11 -17.42 3.11
N GLU A 45 -1.94 -17.68 2.53
CA GLU A 45 -0.67 -17.28 3.14
C GLU A 45 -0.63 -15.75 3.13
N LEU A 46 -0.59 -15.17 4.33
CA LEU A 46 -0.46 -13.73 4.53
C LEU A 46 1.02 -13.44 4.79
N PHE A 47 1.50 -12.33 4.26
CA PHE A 47 2.79 -11.77 4.59
C PHE A 47 2.62 -10.81 5.76
N PHE A 48 3.52 -10.88 6.74
CA PHE A 48 3.48 -10.07 7.95
C PHE A 48 4.69 -9.16 8.00
N HIS A 49 4.49 -7.93 8.46
CA HIS A 49 5.57 -7.06 8.85
C HIS A 49 6.18 -7.60 10.15
N SER A 50 7.50 -7.73 10.23
CA SER A 50 8.16 -8.37 11.39
C SER A 50 7.71 -7.80 12.75
N PRO A 51 7.66 -6.46 12.97
CA PRO A 51 7.18 -5.91 14.25
C PRO A 51 5.74 -6.31 14.58
N TYR A 52 4.89 -6.45 13.56
CA TYR A 52 3.50 -6.89 13.75
C TYR A 52 3.42 -8.39 14.06
N GLN A 53 4.22 -9.23 13.39
CA GLN A 53 4.29 -10.67 13.66
C GLN A 53 4.77 -10.95 15.10
N ASP A 54 5.74 -10.17 15.57
CA ASP A 54 6.34 -10.30 16.89
C ASP A 54 5.49 -9.65 18.00
N LYS A 55 4.40 -8.97 17.61
CA LYS A 55 3.50 -8.22 18.51
C LYS A 55 4.21 -7.09 19.25
N SER A 56 5.26 -6.53 18.66
CA SER A 56 5.95 -5.34 19.16
C SER A 56 5.17 -4.08 18.77
N CYS A 57 3.89 -4.03 19.13
CA CYS A 57 2.99 -2.95 18.72
C CYS A 57 3.50 -1.57 19.16
N ASN A 58 4.23 -1.52 20.28
CA ASN A 58 4.70 -0.28 20.86
C ASN A 58 5.87 0.35 20.10
N ASP A 59 6.50 -0.39 19.18
CA ASP A 59 7.56 0.13 18.31
C ASP A 59 6.98 1.16 17.32
N CYS A 60 5.69 1.03 16.97
CA CYS A 60 5.01 1.97 16.09
C CYS A 60 3.90 2.76 16.79
N HIS A 61 3.23 2.19 17.79
CA HIS A 61 2.08 2.80 18.45
C HIS A 61 2.38 3.22 19.89
N GLN A 62 1.75 4.30 20.36
CA GLN A 62 1.88 4.76 21.76
C GLN A 62 1.33 3.75 22.78
N SER A 63 0.42 2.88 22.35
CA SER A 63 0.00 1.71 23.11
C SER A 63 -0.57 0.64 22.19
N ALA A 64 -0.54 -0.63 22.63
CA ALA A 64 -1.02 -1.78 21.85
C ALA A 64 -2.51 -1.72 21.43
N MET A 65 -3.31 -0.83 22.02
CA MET A 65 -4.72 -0.62 21.68
C MET A 65 -5.00 0.77 21.09
N SER A 66 -3.97 1.56 20.81
CA SER A 66 -4.08 2.90 20.26
C SER A 66 -3.67 2.91 18.80
N ASN A 67 -4.36 3.72 18.00
CA ASN A 67 -3.92 4.04 16.64
C ASN A 67 -2.93 5.22 16.61
N ALA A 68 -2.65 5.85 17.76
CA ALA A 68 -1.66 6.92 17.85
C ALA A 68 -0.26 6.35 17.63
N LEU A 69 0.49 6.97 16.73
CA LEU A 69 1.85 6.56 16.40
C LEU A 69 2.87 7.17 17.36
N GLN A 70 4.01 6.49 17.55
CA GLN A 70 5.16 7.01 18.30
C GLN A 70 5.70 8.28 17.61
N GLU A 71 5.83 8.24 16.29
CA GLU A 71 6.28 9.35 15.46
C GLU A 71 5.43 9.51 14.19
N LYS A 72 5.62 10.62 13.49
CA LYS A 72 4.95 10.88 12.21
C LYS A 72 5.65 10.14 11.07
N LEU A 73 4.89 9.83 10.02
CA LEU A 73 5.47 9.39 8.76
C LEU A 73 6.15 10.57 8.04
N PRO A 74 7.29 10.35 7.36
CA PRO A 74 7.97 9.06 7.21
C PRO A 74 8.97 8.72 8.32
N ASP A 75 9.22 9.64 9.25
CA ASP A 75 10.27 9.49 10.28
C ASP A 75 10.15 8.18 11.06
N LEU A 76 8.93 7.77 11.43
CA LEU A 76 8.69 6.48 12.10
C LEU A 76 9.18 5.27 11.30
N CYS A 77 8.99 5.26 9.97
CA CYS A 77 9.47 4.16 9.13
C CYS A 77 10.99 4.15 9.06
N TYR A 78 11.60 5.34 9.03
CA TYR A 78 13.04 5.51 8.95
C TYR A 78 13.78 5.26 10.27
N GLU A 79 13.08 5.01 11.38
CA GLU A 79 13.73 4.52 12.60
C GLU A 79 14.37 3.13 12.39
N CYS A 80 13.82 2.34 11.46
CA CYS A 80 14.32 0.99 11.13
C CYS A 80 14.67 0.81 9.64
N HIS A 81 14.11 1.62 8.73
CA HIS A 81 14.34 1.53 7.29
C HIS A 81 15.09 2.77 6.77
N ASP A 82 16.21 3.10 7.39
CA ASP A 82 17.01 4.30 7.12
C ASP A 82 17.71 4.29 5.75
N ASP A 83 17.93 3.09 5.19
CA ASP A 83 18.54 2.86 3.87
C ASP A 83 17.98 3.81 2.79
N PHE A 84 16.67 3.98 2.74
CA PHE A 84 16.01 4.72 1.64
C PHE A 84 16.26 6.23 1.66
N LYS A 85 16.71 6.83 2.76
CA LYS A 85 16.87 8.28 2.87
C LYS A 85 18.15 8.78 2.23
N GLU A 86 19.17 7.94 2.16
CA GLU A 86 20.51 8.30 1.72
C GLU A 86 21.03 7.44 0.55
N GLU A 87 20.35 6.33 0.22
CA GLU A 87 20.79 5.39 -0.81
C GLU A 87 20.62 5.92 -2.25
N TYR A 88 19.62 6.77 -2.52
CA TYR A 88 19.32 7.21 -3.88
C TYR A 88 19.55 8.71 -4.08
N SER A 89 20.18 9.05 -5.20
CA SER A 89 20.31 10.44 -5.66
C SER A 89 18.95 11.08 -5.97
N TYR A 90 17.98 10.27 -6.41
CA TYR A 90 16.62 10.67 -6.74
C TYR A 90 15.61 9.71 -6.13
N LEU A 91 14.71 10.24 -5.31
CA LEU A 91 13.63 9.47 -4.69
C LEU A 91 12.35 9.51 -5.52
N HIS A 92 11.62 8.40 -5.55
CA HIS A 92 10.29 8.36 -6.11
C HIS A 92 9.33 9.26 -5.32
N GLY A 93 8.42 9.95 -6.00
CA GLY A 93 7.51 10.94 -5.41
C GLY A 93 6.79 10.48 -4.11
N PRO A 94 6.21 9.27 -4.06
CA PRO A 94 5.62 8.74 -2.83
C PRO A 94 6.62 8.57 -1.68
N VAL A 95 7.86 8.16 -1.96
CA VAL A 95 8.91 8.05 -0.93
C VAL A 95 9.37 9.42 -0.48
N ALA A 96 9.66 10.33 -1.43
CA ALA A 96 10.08 11.70 -1.13
C ALA A 96 9.05 12.49 -0.30
N SER A 97 7.77 12.17 -0.46
CA SER A 97 6.66 12.78 0.31
C SER A 97 6.30 12.01 1.59
N GLY A 98 6.98 10.90 1.88
CA GLY A 98 6.71 10.05 3.04
C GLY A 98 5.39 9.28 2.99
N ALA A 99 4.83 9.10 1.80
CA ALA A 99 3.58 8.39 1.54
C ALA A 99 3.81 6.86 1.41
N CYS A 100 4.56 6.26 2.33
CA CYS A 100 4.92 4.83 2.34
C CYS A 100 3.68 3.92 2.22
N LEU A 101 2.59 4.33 2.87
CA LEU A 101 1.35 3.56 2.96
C LEU A 101 0.50 3.60 1.67
N THR A 102 0.89 4.41 0.68
CA THR A 102 0.28 4.36 -0.66
C THR A 102 0.53 3.00 -1.32
N CYS A 103 1.70 2.41 -1.05
CA CYS A 103 2.11 1.14 -1.65
C CYS A 103 2.12 -0.02 -0.65
N HIS A 104 2.37 0.23 0.65
CA HIS A 104 2.54 -0.83 1.65
C HIS A 104 1.45 -0.84 2.73
N HIS A 105 1.12 -2.04 3.23
CA HIS A 105 0.37 -2.27 4.45
C HIS A 105 1.32 -2.51 5.64
N PRO A 106 1.28 -1.71 6.71
CA PRO A 106 2.31 -1.74 7.76
C PRO A 106 2.21 -2.94 8.73
N HIS A 107 1.18 -3.77 8.59
CA HIS A 107 0.93 -4.91 9.48
C HIS A 107 1.04 -6.24 8.75
N LEU A 108 0.19 -6.43 7.74
CA LEU A 108 0.13 -7.63 6.93
C LEU A 108 -0.52 -7.33 5.59
N ALA A 109 -0.19 -8.12 4.58
CA ALA A 109 -0.87 -8.10 3.30
C ALA A 109 -1.01 -9.52 2.73
N LYS A 110 -1.88 -9.67 1.73
CA LYS A 110 -1.93 -10.90 0.92
C LYS A 110 -0.81 -10.95 -0.11
N ASN A 111 -0.20 -9.81 -0.41
CA ASN A 111 0.81 -9.65 -1.42
C ASN A 111 2.19 -9.59 -0.75
N GLU A 112 3.19 -10.16 -1.42
CA GLU A 112 4.58 -10.09 -0.99
C GLU A 112 5.03 -8.63 -0.80
N SER A 113 6.04 -8.42 0.05
CA SER A 113 6.53 -7.08 0.43
C SER A 113 5.45 -6.16 0.99
N LEU A 114 4.36 -6.74 1.51
CA LEU A 114 3.23 -6.05 2.11
C LEU A 114 2.48 -5.11 1.15
N LEU A 115 2.52 -5.36 -0.15
CA LEU A 115 1.98 -4.42 -1.13
C LEU A 115 0.44 -4.35 -1.12
N VAL A 116 -0.12 -3.16 -1.33
CA VAL A 116 -1.58 -2.97 -1.48
C VAL A 116 -2.12 -3.48 -2.83
N ARG A 117 -1.25 -3.59 -3.84
CA ARG A 117 -1.49 -4.08 -5.22
C ARG A 117 -0.27 -4.86 -5.70
N THR A 118 -0.36 -5.60 -6.80
CA THR A 118 0.76 -6.42 -7.30
C THR A 118 1.10 -6.12 -8.75
N GLY A 119 2.37 -6.33 -9.10
CA GLY A 119 2.86 -6.20 -10.46
C GLY A 119 2.58 -4.81 -11.05
N ARG A 120 2.29 -4.78 -12.35
CA ARG A 120 2.08 -3.54 -13.12
C ARG A 120 0.93 -2.69 -12.60
N GLU A 121 -0.07 -3.29 -11.98
CA GLU A 121 -1.22 -2.56 -11.43
C GLU A 121 -0.78 -1.52 -10.38
N MET A 122 0.27 -1.81 -9.61
CA MET A 122 0.78 -0.85 -8.61
C MET A 122 1.27 0.43 -9.27
N CYS A 123 2.07 0.30 -10.33
CA CYS A 123 2.67 1.41 -11.05
C CYS A 123 1.61 2.16 -11.87
N LEU A 124 0.76 1.41 -12.57
CA LEU A 124 -0.26 1.96 -13.48
C LEU A 124 -1.45 2.60 -12.75
N TYR A 125 -1.50 2.49 -11.42
CA TYR A 125 -2.44 3.25 -10.60
C TYR A 125 -2.22 4.76 -10.72
N CYS A 126 -0.96 5.19 -10.88
CA CYS A 126 -0.57 6.59 -11.06
C CYS A 126 0.01 6.87 -12.45
N HIS A 127 0.88 5.99 -12.96
CA HIS A 127 1.55 6.18 -14.24
C HIS A 127 0.66 5.70 -15.38
N GLN A 128 0.12 6.63 -16.18
CA GLN A 128 -0.87 6.26 -17.18
C GLN A 128 -0.23 5.39 -18.28
N PRO A 129 -0.86 4.27 -18.68
CA PRO A 129 -0.29 3.35 -19.68
C PRO A 129 0.13 4.04 -20.99
N ARG A 130 -0.64 5.05 -21.42
CA ARG A 130 -0.33 5.83 -22.63
C ARG A 130 0.97 6.62 -22.52
N ASP A 131 1.32 7.07 -21.32
CA ASP A 131 2.48 7.94 -21.08
C ASP A 131 3.71 7.05 -20.88
N VAL A 132 3.55 5.92 -20.19
CA VAL A 132 4.57 4.86 -20.10
C VAL A 132 4.95 4.34 -21.49
N ALA A 133 3.97 4.02 -22.33
CA ALA A 133 4.21 3.46 -23.68
C ALA A 133 4.83 4.45 -24.69
N ARG A 134 5.01 5.74 -24.33
CA ARG A 134 5.64 6.76 -25.20
C ARG A 134 7.15 6.85 -25.01
N VAL A 135 7.70 6.23 -23.97
CA VAL A 135 9.14 6.18 -23.72
C VAL A 135 9.75 5.20 -24.72
N GLU A 136 10.77 5.65 -25.45
CA GLU A 136 11.45 4.86 -26.49
C GLU A 136 11.97 3.53 -25.93
N ASP A 137 12.55 3.54 -24.73
CA ASP A 137 13.06 2.35 -24.05
C ASP A 137 11.98 1.32 -23.64
N HIS A 138 10.69 1.65 -23.76
CA HIS A 138 9.59 0.71 -23.53
C HIS A 138 9.08 0.04 -24.82
N GLU A 139 9.64 0.36 -26.00
CA GLU A 139 9.26 -0.31 -27.24
C GLU A 139 9.55 -1.82 -27.15
N GLY A 140 8.51 -2.66 -27.27
CA GLY A 140 8.64 -4.12 -27.20
C GLY A 140 8.68 -4.71 -25.79
N GLU A 141 8.59 -3.87 -24.74
CA GLU A 141 8.61 -4.28 -23.33
C GLU A 141 7.20 -4.41 -22.73
N GLU A 142 6.16 -4.60 -23.56
CA GLU A 142 4.76 -4.54 -23.12
C GLU A 142 4.38 -5.67 -22.16
N GLN A 143 5.19 -6.72 -22.05
CA GLN A 143 4.97 -7.87 -21.17
C GLN A 143 5.94 -7.93 -19.98
N THR A 144 6.92 -7.02 -19.91
CA THR A 144 7.95 -6.99 -18.87
C THR A 144 7.39 -6.42 -17.57
N ILE A 145 7.94 -6.84 -16.43
CA ILE A 145 7.53 -6.34 -15.12
C ILE A 145 8.31 -5.06 -14.85
N CYS A 146 7.61 -4.00 -14.43
CA CYS A 146 8.22 -2.67 -14.24
C CYS A 146 9.47 -2.71 -13.37
N ILE A 147 9.47 -3.55 -12.33
CA ILE A 147 10.57 -3.64 -11.37
C ILE A 147 11.78 -4.47 -11.84
N ASP A 148 11.72 -5.06 -13.03
CA ASP A 148 12.89 -5.73 -13.62
C ASP A 148 13.95 -4.69 -14.05
N CYS A 149 13.52 -3.47 -14.34
CA CYS A 149 14.37 -2.34 -14.73
C CYS A 149 14.29 -1.15 -13.77
N HIS A 150 13.12 -0.89 -13.15
CA HIS A 150 12.91 0.26 -12.27
C HIS A 150 12.92 -0.11 -10.79
N ASN A 151 13.48 0.75 -9.94
CA ASN A 151 13.33 0.62 -8.50
C ASN A 151 12.21 1.56 -8.00
N PRO A 152 11.17 1.03 -7.33
CA PRO A 152 10.00 1.82 -6.93
C PRO A 152 10.29 2.84 -5.80
N HIS A 153 11.47 2.80 -5.19
CA HIS A 153 11.87 3.71 -4.12
C HIS A 153 12.75 4.87 -4.62
N GLY A 154 13.64 4.62 -5.57
CA GLY A 154 14.54 5.64 -6.10
C GLY A 154 15.67 5.07 -6.95
N GLY A 155 16.52 5.94 -7.48
CA GLY A 155 17.67 5.59 -8.30
C GLY A 155 18.67 6.73 -8.46
N ASP A 156 19.67 6.52 -9.31
CA ASP A 156 20.70 7.52 -9.61
C ASP A 156 20.36 8.45 -10.78
N ASP A 157 19.23 8.21 -11.44
CA ASP A 157 18.73 9.06 -12.52
C ASP A 157 17.31 9.56 -12.21
N ASN A 158 17.10 10.86 -12.43
CA ASN A 158 15.82 11.56 -12.30
C ASN A 158 14.73 10.97 -13.22
N PHE A 159 15.12 10.37 -14.35
CA PHE A 159 14.19 9.85 -15.35
C PHE A 159 13.89 8.36 -15.20
N PHE A 160 14.47 7.69 -14.20
CA PHE A 160 14.25 6.26 -13.99
C PHE A 160 12.96 5.91 -13.23
N LEU A 161 11.96 6.81 -13.29
CA LEU A 161 10.58 6.66 -12.82
C LEU A 161 9.58 7.46 -13.69
#